data_AF-A0A7K2WKW1-F1
#
_entry.id   AF-A0A7K2WKW1-F1
#
_cell.length_a   1.000
_cell.length_b   1.000
_cell.length_c   1.000
_cell.angle_alpha   90.00
_cell.angle_beta   90.00
_cell.angle_gamma   90.00
#
_symmetry.space_group_name_H-M   'P 1'
#
loop_
_entity.id
_entity.type
_entity.pdbx_description
1 polymer ?
#
loop_
_entity_poly.entity_id
_entity_poly.type
_entity_poly.pdbx_seq_one_letter_code
_entity_poly.pdbx_strand_id
1 'polypeptide(L)'
;MTDGPPAVGDTVHDPARDRVGVVMGGVGPYLQLRPLGGGREWDADPNRVRPLTPAELLSARVSEANARSRTGLGLHESSAVLSDDRLIP
;
A
#
# COMPACT_ATOMS: atom_id res chain seq x y z
N MET A 1 -16.99 17.69 7.61
CA MET A 1 -17.67 16.38 7.43
C MET A 1 -18.01 16.27 5.96
N THR A 2 -17.20 15.54 5.20
CA THR A 2 -17.41 15.41 3.75
C THR A 2 -18.52 14.38 3.56
N ASP A 3 -19.77 14.83 3.48
CA ASP A 3 -20.96 14.01 3.25
C ASP A 3 -21.14 13.79 1.73
N GLY A 4 -20.11 13.22 1.11
CA GLY A 4 -20.05 13.04 -0.33
C GLY A 4 -19.08 11.92 -0.70
N PRO A 5 -19.22 11.32 -1.90
CA PRO A 5 -18.29 10.31 -2.37
C PRO A 5 -16.86 10.88 -2.36
N PRO A 6 -15.84 10.04 -2.08
CA PRO A 6 -14.44 10.48 -2.05
C PRO A 6 -14.07 11.28 -3.30
N ALA A 7 -13.50 12.46 -3.10
CA ALA A 7 -13.09 13.35 -4.18
C ALA A 7 -11.73 12.94 -4.74
N VAL A 8 -11.43 13.38 -5.97
CA VAL A 8 -10.08 13.23 -6.54
C VAL A 8 -9.06 13.90 -5.62
N GLY A 9 -7.99 13.16 -5.29
CA GLY A 9 -6.97 13.56 -4.33
C GLY A 9 -7.19 13.04 -2.91
N ASP A 10 -8.41 12.59 -2.57
CA ASP A 10 -8.65 11.97 -1.26
C ASP A 10 -7.90 10.66 -1.13
N THR A 11 -7.40 10.39 0.08
CA THR A 11 -6.79 9.11 0.40
C THR A 11 -7.80 8.22 1.10
N VAL A 12 -8.02 7.03 0.54
CA VAL A 12 -9.00 6.07 1.01
C VAL A 12 -8.36 4.72 1.28
N HIS A 13 -8.94 3.97 2.20
CA HIS A 13 -8.64 2.56 2.42
C HIS A 13 -9.64 1.70 1.66
N ASP A 14 -9.13 0.79 0.83
CA ASP A 14 -9.91 -0.25 0.14
C ASP A 14 -9.81 -1.56 0.94
N PRO A 15 -10.83 -1.91 1.75
CA PRO A 15 -10.81 -3.14 2.55
C PRO A 15 -10.89 -4.40 1.70
N ALA A 16 -11.35 -4.34 0.45
CA ALA A 16 -11.40 -5.52 -0.42
C ALA A 16 -9.99 -5.98 -0.82
N ARG A 17 -9.00 -5.08 -0.75
CA ARG A 17 -7.61 -5.35 -1.09
C ARG A 17 -6.64 -5.15 0.08
N ASP A 18 -7.14 -4.68 1.22
CA ASP A 18 -6.36 -4.26 2.39
C ASP A 18 -5.25 -3.25 2.01
N ARG A 19 -5.62 -2.24 1.21
CA ARG A 19 -4.67 -1.29 0.62
C ARG A 19 -5.16 0.14 0.71
N VAL A 20 -4.20 1.07 0.84
CA VAL A 20 -4.45 2.51 0.84
C VAL A 20 -4.10 3.10 -0.52
N GLY A 21 -4.99 3.93 -1.06
CA GLY A 21 -4.81 4.61 -2.34
C GLY A 21 -5.34 6.03 -2.37
N VAL A 22 -4.84 6.81 -3.33
CA VAL A 22 -5.33 8.14 -3.66
C VAL A 22 -6.34 8.02 -4.79
N VAL A 23 -7.49 8.67 -4.66
CA VAL A 23 -8.51 8.74 -5.70
C VAL A 23 -7.98 9.57 -6.87
N MET A 24 -7.87 8.97 -8.04
CA MET A 24 -7.43 9.63 -9.27
C MET A 24 -8.61 10.12 -10.12
N GLY A 25 -9.78 9.51 -9.95
CA GLY A 25 -10.97 9.78 -10.75
C GLY A 25 -11.98 8.64 -10.64
N GLY A 26 -13.01 8.67 -11.49
CA GLY A 26 -13.97 7.58 -11.66
C GLY A 26 -13.94 7.03 -13.08
N VAL A 27 -14.09 5.72 -13.20
CA VAL A 27 -14.26 5.01 -14.48
C VAL A 27 -15.53 4.15 -14.38
N GLY A 28 -16.59 4.57 -15.08
CA GLY A 28 -17.91 3.96 -14.94
C GLY A 28 -18.39 4.03 -13.48
N PRO A 29 -18.85 2.92 -12.87
CA PRO A 29 -19.31 2.92 -11.49
C PRO A 29 -18.18 2.83 -10.44
N TYR A 30 -16.92 2.74 -10.87
CA TYR A 30 -15.78 2.50 -9.98
C TYR A 30 -14.91 3.74 -9.80
N LEU A 31 -14.25 3.83 -8.65
CA LEU A 31 -13.16 4.77 -8.40
C LEU A 31 -11.85 4.17 -8.90
N GLN A 32 -11.03 4.98 -9.56
CA GLN A 32 -9.66 4.63 -9.89
C GLN A 32 -8.73 5.09 -8.77
N LEU A 33 -8.06 4.15 -8.12
CA LEU A 33 -7.14 4.40 -7.01
C LEU A 33 -5.69 4.16 -7.44
N ARG A 34 -4.77 4.99 -6.93
CA ARG A 34 -3.32 4.82 -7.12
C ARG A 34 -2.63 4.63 -5.76
N PRO A 35 -1.61 3.75 -5.64
CA PRO A 35 -0.92 3.56 -4.37
C PRO A 35 -0.17 4.82 -3.94
N LEU A 36 -0.06 5.07 -2.64
CA LEU A 36 0.68 6.22 -2.08
C LEU A 36 2.15 6.25 -2.52
N GLY A 37 2.81 5.10 -2.58
CA GLY A 37 4.19 4.97 -3.03
C GLY A 37 4.39 5.04 -4.55
N GLY A 38 3.31 5.16 -5.33
CA GLY A 38 3.31 4.94 -6.78
C GLY A 38 3.09 3.48 -7.16
N GLY A 39 2.91 3.21 -8.45
CA GLY A 39 2.66 1.86 -8.98
C GLY A 39 1.32 1.74 -9.72
N ARG A 40 0.89 0.50 -9.96
CA ARG A 40 -0.29 0.21 -10.78
C ARG A 40 -1.58 0.64 -10.08
N GLU A 41 -2.41 1.36 -10.82
CA GLU A 41 -3.76 1.76 -10.41
C GLU A 41 -4.70 0.56 -10.35
N TRP A 42 -5.76 0.69 -9.56
CA TRP A 42 -6.82 -0.33 -9.48
C TRP A 42 -8.19 0.30 -9.31
N ASP A 43 -9.21 -0.45 -9.71
CA ASP A 43 -10.61 -0.07 -9.58
C ASP A 43 -11.17 -0.53 -8.23
N ALA A 44 -11.86 0.38 -7.55
CA ALA A 44 -12.51 0.15 -6.26
C ALA A 44 -13.97 0.58 -6.27
N ASP A 45 -14.80 -0.14 -5.52
CA ASP A 45 -16.21 0.19 -5.33
C ASP A 45 -16.31 1.42 -4.39
N PRO A 46 -16.91 2.55 -4.84
CA PRO A 46 -17.05 3.75 -4.03
C PRO A 46 -17.79 3.51 -2.71
N ASN A 47 -18.64 2.48 -2.63
CA ASN A 47 -19.41 2.16 -1.42
C ASN A 47 -18.62 1.29 -0.42
N ARG A 48 -17.47 0.76 -0.82
CA ARG A 48 -16.64 -0.10 0.04
C ARG A 48 -15.40 0.60 0.56
N VAL A 49 -14.94 1.65 -0.13
CA VAL A 49 -13.80 2.43 0.31
C VAL A 49 -14.19 3.35 1.46
N ARG A 50 -13.26 3.56 2.40
CA ARG A 50 -13.44 4.53 3.49
C ARG A 50 -12.37 5.63 3.42
N PRO A 51 -12.73 6.91 3.57
CA PRO A 51 -11.74 7.96 3.79
C PRO A 51 -10.90 7.67 5.04
N LEU A 52 -9.62 7.99 4.96
CA LEU A 52 -8.73 7.92 6.11
C LEU A 52 -8.83 9.21 6.93
N THR A 53 -8.78 9.09 8.25
CA THR A 53 -8.57 10.24 9.13
C THR A 53 -7.17 10.83 8.93
N PRO A 54 -6.93 12.10 9.31
CA PRO A 54 -5.59 12.71 9.19
C PRO A 54 -4.48 11.91 9.90
N ALA A 55 -4.80 11.28 11.03
CA ALA A 55 -3.86 10.44 11.77
C ALA A 55 -3.54 9.14 11.02
N GLU A 56 -4.55 8.47 10.47
CA GLU A 56 -4.35 7.27 9.66
C GLU A 56 -3.61 7.59 8.35
N LEU A 57 -3.88 8.75 7.73
CA LEU A 57 -3.16 9.21 6.56
C LEU A 57 -1.67 9.41 6.86
N LEU A 58 -1.33 10.06 7.97
CA LEU A 58 0.05 10.25 8.39
C LEU A 58 0.74 8.90 8.61
N SER A 59 0.09 7.99 9.33
CA SER A 59 0.58 6.63 9.57
C SER A 59 0.83 5.87 8.26
N ALA A 60 -0.12 5.91 7.33
CA ALA A 60 0.01 5.27 6.02
C ALA A 60 1.19 5.81 5.22
N ARG A 61 1.37 7.14 5.18
CA ARG A 61 2.51 7.78 4.49
C ARG A 61 3.85 7.42 5.12
N VAL A 62 3.92 7.39 6.46
CA VAL A 62 5.13 6.98 7.19
C VAL A 62 5.45 5.50 6.94
N SER A 63 4.44 4.63 6.96
CA SER A 63 4.62 3.21 6.69
C SER A 63 5.16 2.97 5.28
N GLU A 64 4.61 3.67 4.27
CA GLU A 64 5.09 3.62 2.89
C GLU A 64 6.53 4.13 2.74
N ALA A 65 6.86 5.26 3.38
CA ALA A 65 8.22 5.78 3.40
C ALA A 65 9.20 4.77 4.04
N ASN A 66 8.82 4.18 5.17
CA ASN A 66 9.60 3.16 5.87
C ASN A 66 9.76 1.89 5.02
N ALA A 67 8.72 1.46 4.31
CA ALA A 67 8.78 0.32 3.40
C ALA A 67 9.76 0.57 2.26
N ARG A 68 9.72 1.76 1.63
CA ARG A 68 10.65 2.15 0.56
C ARG A 68 12.11 2.16 1.05
N SER A 69 12.37 2.71 2.23
CA SER A 69 13.71 2.73 2.82
C SER A 69 14.26 1.33 3.12
N ARG A 70 13.40 0.40 3.58
CA ARG A 70 13.81 -1.00 3.79
C ARG A 70 14.15 -1.72 2.49
N THR A 71 13.40 -1.47 1.42
CA THR A 71 13.69 -2.05 0.10
C THR A 71 14.96 -1.47 -0.53
N GLY A 72 15.34 -0.23 -0.19
CA GLY A 72 16.58 0.41 -0.66
C GLY A 72 17.86 -0.01 0.06
N LEU A 73 17.78 -0.67 1.22
CA LEU A 73 18.92 -1.06 2.06
C LEU A 73 19.15 -2.59 2.11
N GLY A 74 18.42 -3.38 1.32
CA GLY A 74 18.42 -4.85 1.40
C GLY A 74 19.20 -5.59 0.30
N LEU A 75 20.16 -4.96 -0.39
CA LEU A 75 21.06 -5.67 -1.34
C LEU A 75 22.40 -6.03 -0.67
N HIS A 76 22.30 -7.02 0.21
CA HIS A 76 23.27 -7.79 0.98
C HIS A 76 22.42 -8.10 2.21
N GLU A 77 22.20 -9.33 2.67
CA GLU A 77 23.15 -10.40 2.88
C GLU A 77 22.29 -11.66 3.03
N SER A 78 22.48 -12.65 2.17
CA SER A 78 22.10 -14.03 2.48
C SER A 78 23.31 -14.88 2.11
N SER A 79 24.27 -14.80 3.03
CA SER A 79 25.41 -15.68 3.14
C SER A 79 24.91 -17.11 3.25
N ALA A 80 25.02 -17.86 2.16
CA ALA A 80 24.97 -19.31 2.20
C ALA A 80 26.26 -19.80 2.85
N VAL A 81 26.32 -19.87 4.17
CA VAL A 81 27.19 -20.78 4.91
C VAL A 81 26.71 -20.94 6.35
N LEU A 82 26.30 -22.16 6.68
CA LEU A 82 26.79 -22.99 7.78
C LEU A 82 25.86 -24.23 7.83
N SER A 83 26.34 -25.32 7.24
CA SER A 83 26.91 -26.46 7.98
C SER A 83 25.83 -27.33 8.60
N ASP A 84 25.64 -28.51 8.02
CA ASP A 84 25.41 -29.68 8.85
C ASP A 84 26.47 -30.73 8.50
N ASP A 85 27.08 -31.22 9.56
CA ASP A 85 28.29 -32.01 9.66
C ASP A 85 27.92 -33.50 9.60
N ARG A 86 28.67 -34.26 8.79
CA ARG A 86 28.89 -35.72 8.84
C ARG A 86 27.73 -36.67 8.52
N LEU A 87 28.02 -37.60 7.60
CA LEU A 87 28.50 -38.94 8.00
C LEU A 87 29.13 -39.68 6.80
N ILE A 88 30.41 -40.01 6.92
CA ILE A 88 31.09 -41.10 6.18
C ILE A 88 31.25 -42.23 7.22
N PRO A 89 30.94 -43.48 6.87
CA PRO A 89 31.99 -44.41 6.45
C PRO A 89 31.89 -44.84 4.99
#